data_AF-A0A967PJ04-F1
#
_entry.id   AF-A0A967PJ04-F1
#
_cell.length_a   1.000
_cell.length_b   1.000
_cell.length_c   1.000
_cell.angle_alpha   90.00
_cell.angle_beta   90.00
_cell.angle_gamma   90.00
#
_symmetry.space_group_name_H-M   'P 1'
#
loop_
_entity.id
_entity.type
_entity.pdbx_description
1 polymer ?
#
loop_
_entity_poly.entity_id
_entity_poly.type
_entity_poly.pdbx_seq_one_letter_code
_entity_poly.pdbx_strand_id
1 'polypeptide(L)' 'MLHITSAYARAFLERHLRGSTAPLLDGPSTDFPDVYLRILEYGFPGDDYDALRRSYEFVPPPPWEGG' A
#
# COMPACT_ATOMS: atom_id res chain seq x y z
N MET A 1 2.25 6.82 -12.12
CA MET A 1 1.21 6.24 -11.24
C MET A 1 0.47 5.06 -11.86
N LEU A 2 -0.17 5.19 -13.04
CA LEU A 2 -1.01 4.12 -13.61
C LEU A 2 -0.33 2.74 -13.72
N HIS A 3 0.98 2.71 -13.99
CA HIS A 3 1.77 1.49 -14.15
C HIS A 3 1.87 0.63 -12.88
N ILE A 4 1.99 1.26 -11.69
CA ILE A 4 2.06 0.54 -10.41
C ILE A 4 0.70 -0.09 -10.12
N THR A 5 -0.36 0.71 -10.22
CA THR A 5 -1.73 0.24 -9.97
C THR A 5 -2.10 -0.92 -10.90
N SER A 6 -1.78 -0.84 -12.19
CA SER A 6 -2.09 -1.91 -13.13
C SER A 6 -1.30 -3.19 -12.86
N ALA A 7 -0.01 -3.08 -12.49
CA ALA A 7 0.81 -4.23 -12.14
C ALA A 7 0.27 -4.97 -10.90
N TYR A 8 -0.04 -4.24 -9.83
CA TYR A 8 -0.58 -4.83 -8.60
C TYR A 8 -2.01 -5.38 -8.78
N ALA A 9 -2.88 -4.67 -9.51
CA ALA A 9 -4.22 -5.15 -9.82
C ALA A 9 -4.18 -6.44 -10.65
N ARG A 10 -3.29 -6.50 -11.65
CA ARG A 10 -3.10 -7.71 -12.45
C ARG A 10 -2.58 -8.86 -11.61
N ALA A 11 -1.56 -8.65 -10.78
CA ALA A 11 -1.01 -9.67 -9.91
C ALA A 11 -2.08 -10.24 -8.97
N PHE A 12 -2.94 -9.38 -8.41
CA PHE A 12 -4.07 -9.79 -7.58
C PHE A 12 -5.05 -10.70 -8.34
N LEU A 13 -5.47 -10.27 -9.52
CA LEU A 13 -6.43 -11.02 -10.34
C LEU A 13 -5.84 -12.35 -10.81
N GLU A 14 -4.58 -12.40 -11.23
CA GLU A 14 -3.93 -13.63 -11.65
C GLU A 14 -3.81 -14.64 -10.50
N ARG A 15 -3.47 -14.18 -9.28
CA ARG A 15 -3.45 -15.06 -8.12
C ARG A 15 -4.82 -15.63 -7.78
N HIS A 16 -5.86 -14.80 -7.76
CA HIS A 16 -7.18 -15.22 -7.26
C HIS A 16 -8.06 -15.90 -8.31
N LEU A 17 -7.93 -15.52 -9.58
CA LEU A 17 -8.74 -16.09 -10.66
C LEU A 17 -8.06 -17.29 -11.33
N ARG A 18 -6.73 -17.36 -11.28
CA ARG A 18 -5.96 -18.39 -12.00
C ARG A 18 -5.05 -19.23 -11.10
N GLY A 19 -4.93 -18.90 -9.82
CA GLY A 19 -4.05 -19.60 -8.90
C GLY A 19 -2.56 -19.37 -9.15
N SER A 20 -2.20 -18.33 -9.91
CA SER A 20 -0.80 -18.03 -10.21
C SER A 20 -0.05 -17.52 -8.99
N THR A 21 1.26 -17.80 -8.94
CA THR A 21 2.15 -17.13 -7.98
C THR A 21 2.26 -15.64 -8.31
N ALA A 22 2.22 -14.78 -7.30
CA ALA A 22 2.27 -13.34 -7.48
C ALA A 22 3.24 -12.70 -6.46
N PRO A 23 4.56 -12.77 -6.71
CA PRO A 23 5.59 -12.27 -5.78
C PRO A 23 5.43 -10.80 -5.42
N LEU A 24 4.86 -9.99 -6.32
CA LEU A 24 4.52 -8.59 -6.08
C LEU A 24 3.59 -8.38 -4.88
N LEU A 25 2.80 -9.39 -4.52
CA LEU A 25 1.86 -9.33 -3.39
C LEU A 25 2.45 -9.91 -2.10
N ASP A 26 3.58 -10.61 -2.19
CA ASP A 26 4.17 -11.35 -1.07
C ASP A 26 5.23 -10.52 -0.32
N GLY A 27 5.70 -9.41 -0.91
CA GLY A 27 6.80 -8.64 -0.34
C GLY A 27 7.12 -7.35 -1.10
N PRO A 28 8.13 -6.60 -0.62
CA PRO A 28 8.68 -5.46 -1.35
C PRO A 28 9.27 -5.90 -2.70
N SER A 29 9.16 -5.04 -3.70
CA SER A 29 9.65 -5.28 -5.06
C SER A 29 10.69 -4.25 -5.46
N THR A 30 11.81 -4.70 -6.04
CA THR A 30 12.84 -3.81 -6.60
C THR A 30 12.33 -3.01 -7.79
N ASP A 31 11.33 -3.52 -8.52
CA ASP A 31 10.71 -2.84 -9.66
C ASP A 31 9.73 -1.73 -9.21
N PHE A 32 9.30 -1.78 -7.95
CA PHE A 32 8.36 -0.82 -7.35
C PHE A 32 8.84 -0.40 -5.95
N PRO A 33 9.97 0.33 -5.85
CA PRO A 33 10.57 0.70 -4.56
C PRO A 33 9.69 1.65 -3.72
N ASP A 34 8.74 2.34 -4.36
CA ASP A 34 7.80 3.25 -3.69
C ASP A 34 6.63 2.51 -3.00
N VAL A 35 6.52 1.18 -3.16
CA VAL A 35 5.43 0.37 -2.58
C VAL A 35 5.91 -0.29 -1.30
N TYR A 36 5.25 0.05 -0.20
CA TYR A 36 5.53 -0.50 1.13
C TYR A 36 4.31 -1.28 1.64
N LEU A 37 4.57 -2.47 2.19
CA LEU A 37 3.53 -3.23 2.86
C LEU A 37 3.26 -2.61 4.23
N ARG A 38 2.03 -2.13 4.43
CA ARG A 38 1.56 -1.74 5.75
C ARG A 38 1.11 -2.99 6.48
N ILE A 39 1.99 -3.57 7.28
CA ILE A 39 1.61 -4.58 8.26
C ILE A 39 0.94 -3.80 9.40
N LEU A 40 -0.39 -3.87 9.46
CA LEU A 40 -1.09 -3.42 10.65
C LEU A 40 -0.71 -4.41 11.76
N GLU A 41 0.08 -3.95 12.72
CA GLU A 41 0.31 -4.68 13.96
C GLU A 41 -1.07 -5.01 14.52
N TYR A 42 -1.33 -6.28 14.78
CA TYR A 42 -2.64 -6.79 15.19
C TYR A 42 -3.01 -6.15 16.54
N GLY A 43 -3.72 -5.03 16.49
CA GLY A 43 -3.97 -4.17 17.65
C GLY A 43 -4.63 -2.82 17.37
N PHE A 44 -4.90 -2.46 16.11
CA PHE A 44 -5.80 -1.33 15.83
C PHE A 44 -7.26 -1.75 16.08
N PRO A 45 -8.06 -0.94 16.80
CA PRO A 45 -9.48 -1.21 16.98
C PRO A 45 -10.13 -1.17 15.59
N GLY A 46 -10.47 -2.35 15.06
CA GLY A 46 -10.86 -2.60 13.67
C GLY A 46 -12.17 -1.96 13.22
N ASP A 47 -12.62 -0.93 13.90
CA ASP A 47 -13.93 -0.32 13.78
C ASP A 47 -13.86 1.23 13.77
N ASP A 48 -12.69 1.84 14.02
CA ASP A 48 -12.51 3.29 13.92
C ASP A 48 -11.79 3.71 12.62
N TYR A 49 -12.56 3.79 11.53
CA TYR A 49 -12.09 4.30 10.23
C TYR A 49 -11.61 5.76 10.29
N ASP A 50 -12.10 6.57 11.25
CA ASP A 50 -11.68 7.96 11.42
C ASP A 50 -10.27 8.04 12.02
N ALA A 51 -9.90 7.10 12.89
CA ALA A 51 -8.52 6.96 13.38
C ALA A 51 -7.55 6.61 12.25
N LEU A 52 -7.93 5.73 11.32
CA LEU A 52 -7.14 5.43 10.13
C LEU A 52 -6.99 6.65 9.24
N ARG A 53 -8.08 7.39 8.96
CA ARG A 53 -8.04 8.63 8.16
C ARG A 53 -7.10 9.68 8.76
N ARG A 54 -7.12 9.88 10.08
CA ARG A 54 -6.22 10.81 10.77
C ARG A 54 -4.74 10.46 10.60
N SER A 55 -4.41 9.17 10.51
CA SER A 55 -3.05 8.71 10.22
C SER A 55 -2.60 8.98 8.77
N TYR A 56 -3.55 9.10 7.83
CA TYR A 56 -3.28 9.49 6.44
C TYR A 56 -3.15 11.00 6.25
N GLU A 57 -3.82 11.81 7.07
CA GLU A 57 -3.76 13.28 6.99
C GLU A 57 -2.49 13.87 7.64
N PHE A 58 -1.76 13.11 8.47
CA PHE A 58 -0.42 13.49 8.93
C PHE A 58 0.64 13.15 7.87
N VAL A 59 0.53 13.78 6.70
CA VAL A 59 1.68 13.95 5.81
C VAL A 59 2.35 15.25 6.26
N PRO A 60 3.53 15.21 6.90
CA PRO A 60 4.22 16.46 7.22
C PRO A 60 4.41 17.23 5.90
N PRO A 61 4.15 18.55 5.89
CA PRO A 61 4.36 19.34 4.69
C PRO A 61 5.82 19.14 4.25
N PRO A 62 6.07 19.04 2.94
CA PRO A 62 7.42 18.84 2.47
C PRO A 62 8.31 19.98 2.97
N PRO A 63 9.62 19.72 3.19
CA PRO A 63 10.51 20.60 3.94
C PRO A 63 10.75 22.00 3.31
N TRP A 64 10.16 22.28 2.15
CA TRP A 64 10.25 23.56 1.43
C TRP A 64 9.03 24.47 1.61
N GLU A 65 8.00 24.08 2.38
CA GLU A 65 6.84 24.95 2.68
C GLU A 65 6.99 25.79 3.96
N GLY A 66 8.13 25.71 4.66
CA GLY A 66 8.45 26.59 5.79
C GLY A 66 9.31 27.78 5.37
N GLY A 67 8.66 28.87 4.95
CA GLY A 67 9.26 30.21 4.78
C GLY A 67 8.82 31.15 5.87
#